data_AF-A0A1B9AKC0-F1
#
_entry.id   AF-A0A1B9AKC0-F1
#
_cell.length_a   1.000
_cell.length_b   1.000
_cell.length_c   1.000
_cell.angle_alpha   90.00
_cell.angle_beta   90.00
_cell.angle_gamma   90.00
#
_symmetry.space_group_name_H-M   'P 1'
#
loop_
_entity.id
_entity.type
_entity.pdbx_description
1 polymer ?
#
loop_
_entity_poly.entity_id
_entity_poly.type
_entity_poly.pdbx_seq_one_letter_code
_entity_poly.pdbx_strand_id
1 'polypeptide(L)' 'MGEYLFDFAVVTILIVGITAVMGVLTNGIGISLFGRGKKNEFVDQIAGNQKGWKQIGGKRK' A
#
# COMPACT_ATOMS: atom_id res chain seq x y z
N MET A 1 15.43 -41.37 -6.13
CA MET A 1 14.26 -40.74 -5.46
C MET A 1 14.65 -39.65 -4.46
N GLY A 2 15.65 -39.86 -3.59
CA GLY A 2 16.07 -38.84 -2.61
C GLY A 2 16.63 -37.55 -3.21
N GLU A 3 17.47 -37.65 -4.24
CA GLU A 3 18.04 -36.49 -4.96
C GLU A 3 16.97 -35.66 -5.68
N TYR A 4 16.05 -36.33 -6.39
CA TYR A 4 14.89 -35.69 -7.02
C TYR A 4 14.00 -34.94 -6.00
N LEU A 5 13.77 -35.52 -4.82
CA LEU A 5 12.97 -34.87 -3.76
C LEU A 5 13.69 -33.64 -3.19
N PHE A 6 15.02 -33.69 -3.08
CA PHE A 6 15.80 -32.54 -2.63
C PHE A 6 15.75 -31.39 -3.65
N ASP A 7 16.00 -31.68 -4.92
CA ASP A 7 15.91 -30.68 -6.00
C ASP A 7 14.50 -30.08 -6.09
N PHE A 8 13.47 -30.92 -6.01
CA PHE A 8 12.08 -30.48 -6.00
C PHE A 8 11.76 -29.57 -4.80
N ALA A 9 12.22 -29.93 -3.61
CA ALA A 9 12.02 -29.12 -2.41
C ALA A 9 12.71 -27.76 -2.51
N VAL A 10 13.94 -27.71 -3.00
CA VAL A 10 14.71 -26.46 -3.19
C VAL A 10 13.97 -25.53 -4.16
N VAL A 11 13.55 -26.04 -5.32
CA VAL A 11 12.81 -25.24 -6.32
C VAL A 11 11.48 -24.77 -5.76
N THR A 12 10.76 -25.62 -5.03
CA THR A 12 9.46 -25.27 -4.43
C THR A 12 9.60 -24.13 -3.42
N ILE A 13 10.56 -24.22 -2.50
CA ILE A 13 10.80 -23.17 -1.50
C ILE A 13 11.20 -21.86 -2.19
N LEU A 14 12.03 -21.93 -3.22
CA LEU A 14 12.45 -20.75 -3.98
C LEU A 14 11.25 -20.04 -4.63
N ILE A 15 10.39 -20.79 -5.33
CA ILE A 15 9.21 -20.23 -6.01
C ILE A 15 8.23 -19.64 -4.99
N VAL A 16 7.95 -20.36 -3.89
CA VAL A 16 7.05 -19.88 -2.83
C VAL A 16 7.61 -18.63 -2.15
N GLY A 17 8.91 -18.63 -1.86
CA GLY A 17 9.60 -17.49 -1.27
C GLY A 17 9.52 -16.24 -2.14
N ILE A 18 9.82 -16.37 -3.43
CA ILE A 18 9.70 -15.25 -4.38
C ILE A 18 8.26 -14.75 -4.45
N THR A 19 7.29 -15.66 -4.56
CA THR A 19 5.86 -15.31 -4.69
C THR A 19 5.35 -14.57 -3.44
N ALA A 20 5.70 -15.04 -2.25
CA ALA A 20 5.30 -14.41 -0.99
C ALA A 20 5.97 -13.03 -0.80
N VAL A 21 7.23 -12.89 -1.20
CA VAL A 21 7.99 -11.64 -1.09
C VAL A 21 7.49 -10.60 -2.09
N MET A 22 7.00 -11.02 -3.27
CA MET A 22 6.55 -10.09 -4.31
C MET A 22 5.38 -9.20 -3.86
N GLY A 23 4.44 -9.74 -3.08
CA GLY A 23 3.32 -8.97 -2.53
C GLY A 23 3.76 -7.92 -1.50
N VAL A 24 4.67 -8.29 -0.60
CA VAL A 24 5.19 -7.38 0.43
C VAL A 24 6.07 -6.30 -0.19
N LEU A 25 6.95 -6.68 -1.13
CA LEU A 25 7.78 -5.73 -1.86
C LEU A 25 6.92 -4.77 -2.69
N THR A 26 5.93 -5.26 -3.42
CA THR A 26 5.07 -4.40 -4.24
C THR A 26 4.24 -3.44 -3.40
N ASN A 27 3.73 -3.87 -2.23
CA ASN A 27 3.04 -2.98 -1.30
C ASN A 27 4.00 -1.97 -0.65
N GLY A 28 5.16 -2.41 -0.18
CA GLY A 28 6.16 -1.53 0.45
C GLY A 28 6.73 -0.50 -0.51
N ILE A 29 7.12 -0.92 -1.72
CA ILE A 29 7.61 -0.06 -2.80
C ILE A 29 6.47 0.80 -3.35
N GLY A 30 5.28 0.24 -3.53
CA GLY A 30 4.12 0.97 -4.02
C GLY A 30 3.74 2.12 -3.09
N ILE A 31 3.71 1.88 -1.78
CA ILE A 31 3.46 2.91 -0.78
C ILE A 31 4.62 3.91 -0.71
N SER A 32 5.88 3.49 -0.81
CA SER A 32 7.02 4.42 -0.69
C SER A 32 7.29 5.25 -1.95
N LEU A 33 7.05 4.70 -3.14
CA LEU A 33 7.22 5.40 -4.43
C LEU A 33 5.98 6.21 -4.81
N PHE A 34 4.77 5.62 -4.74
CA PHE A 34 3.53 6.29 -5.15
C PHE A 34 2.77 6.96 -4.01
N GLY A 35 3.04 6.59 -2.74
CA GLY A 35 2.42 7.21 -1.55
C GLY A 35 3.19 8.41 -1.00
N ARG A 36 4.34 8.77 -1.58
CA ARG A 36 5.17 9.91 -1.16
C ARG A 36 4.42 11.23 -1.45
N GLY A 37 3.68 11.72 -0.46
CA GLY A 37 2.87 12.94 -0.51
C GLY A 37 1.37 12.74 -0.39
N LYS A 38 0.86 11.50 -0.50
CA LYS A 38 -0.58 11.18 -0.39
C LYS A 38 -1.03 10.73 1.00
N LYS A 39 -0.14 10.74 2.00
CA LYS A 39 -0.43 10.30 3.37
C LYS A 39 -1.62 11.04 4.00
N ASN A 40 -1.81 12.31 3.63
CA ASN A 40 -2.90 13.16 4.09
C ASN A 40 -3.94 13.47 3.01
N GLU A 41 -3.91 12.80 1.85
CA GLU A 41 -4.79 13.15 0.70
C GLU A 41 -6.27 13.19 1.09
N PHE A 42 -6.73 12.21 1.87
CA PHE A 42 -8.09 12.19 2.39
C PHE A 42 -8.37 13.31 3.40
N VAL A 43 -7.40 13.62 4.27
CA VAL A 43 -7.54 14.67 5.30
C VAL A 43 -7.55 16.06 4.68
N ASP A 44 -6.67 16.31 3.71
CA ASP A 44 -6.57 17.56 2.98
C ASP A 44 -7.82 17.81 2.12
N GLN A 45 -8.35 16.75 1.49
CA GLN A 45 -9.59 16.84 0.72
C GLN A 45 -10.81 17.11 1.60
N ILE A 46 -10.89 16.46 2.78
CA ILE A 46 -11.94 16.76 3.77
C ILE A 46 -11.80 18.19 4.32
N ALA A 47 -10.58 18.65 4.62
CA ALA A 47 -10.32 20.00 5.11
C ALA A 47 -10.73 21.08 4.09
N GLY A 48 -10.50 20.84 2.80
CA GLY A 48 -10.97 21.70 1.71
C GLY A 48 -12.50 21.80 1.68
N ASN A 49 -13.20 20.67 1.76
CA ASN A 49 -14.66 20.64 1.77
C ASN A 49 -15.25 21.33 3.02
N GLN A 50 -14.66 21.11 4.20
CA GLN A 50 -15.07 21.76 5.44
C GLN A 50 -14.86 23.28 5.43
N LYS A 51 -13.82 23.79 4.75
CA LYS A 51 -13.63 25.24 4.53
C LYS A 51 -14.79 25.86 3.75
N GLY A 52 -15.28 25.18 2.71
CA GLY A 52 -16.45 25.63 1.94
C GLY A 52 -17.70 25.72 2.81
N TRP A 53 -17.92 24.75 3.71
CA TRP A 53 -19.09 24.73 4.60
C TRP A 53 -19.09 25.87 5.63
N LYS A 54 -17.91 26.23 6.17
CA LYS A 54 -17.78 27.41 7.05
C LYS A 54 -18.16 28.71 6.35
N GLN A 55 -17.97 28.81 5.04
CA GLN A 55 -18.29 30.00 4.25
C GLN A 55 -19.81 30.20 4.08
N ILE A 56 -20.58 29.11 4.06
CA ILE A 56 -22.03 29.14 3.80
C ILE A 56 -22.84 29.17 5.11
N GLY A 57 -22.35 28.51 6.18
CA GLY A 57 -23.06 28.39 7.46
C GLY A 57 -22.50 29.19 8.64
N GLY A 58 -21.34 29.85 8.50
CA GLY A 58 -20.58 30.45 9.61
C GLY A 58 -21.00 31.87 10.03
N LYS A 59 -21.86 32.56 9.27
CA LYS A 59 -22.41 33.85 9.68
C LYS A 59 -23.76 33.64 10.37
N ARG A 60 -23.73 33.37 11.68
CA ARG A 60 -24.87 33.69 12.54
C ARG A 60 -24.68 35.11 13.08
N LYS A 61 -25.64 35.98 12.76
CA LYS A 61 -25.88 37.22 13.52
C LYS A 61 -26.33 36.85 14.93
#